data_AF-A0A1F6KKE4-F1
#
_entry.id   AF-A0A1F6KKE4-F1
#
_cell.length_a   1.000
_cell.length_b   1.000
_cell.length_c   1.000
_cell.angle_alpha   90.00
_cell.angle_beta   90.00
_cell.angle_gamma   90.00
#
_symmetry.space_group_name_H-M   'P 1'
#
loop_
_entity.id
_entity.type
_entity.pdbx_description
1 polymer ?
#
loop_
_entity_poly.entity_id
_entity_poly.type
_entity_poly.pdbx_seq_one_letter_code
_entity_poly.pdbx_strand_id
1 'polypeptide(L)'
;MGKTTIIFLVLVVFVFAIIPSSVLGASTSNTSANTALQNLQDRIEQHKEKREELMMKAKERASVSAQRRLAKLNQTRLRVCEARKNGITQRATFMLTHGGKINTGHMKIQERVNEYYNNHLVPEGYVLPNYQELIDDMAAAKANVLTVLDLAKESGANFDCSGDDPKGKLDAFKEDMKELIAANKAYRQSVHNFVKAVLELARQAKADQSGDQGEDDQTTTDEGGVQ
;
A
#
# COMPACT_ATOMS: atom_id res chain seq x y z
N MET A 1 -12.18 22.76 18.86
CA MET A 1 -11.26 22.28 19.92
C MET A 1 -9.87 22.20 19.29
N GLY A 2 -8.94 23.14 19.41
CA GLY A 2 -8.61 24.04 20.50
C GLY A 2 -7.23 23.63 21.04
N LYS A 3 -6.16 24.33 20.60
CA LYS A 3 -4.95 24.67 21.37
C LYS A 3 -3.89 25.33 20.48
N THR A 4 -3.94 26.65 20.47
CA THR A 4 -2.87 27.58 20.13
C THR A 4 -1.83 27.52 21.25
N THR A 5 -0.56 27.27 20.93
CA THR A 5 0.54 27.37 21.90
C THR A 5 1.41 28.57 21.55
N ILE A 6 1.62 29.39 22.57
CA ILE A 6 2.08 30.77 22.58
C ILE A 6 3.39 30.82 23.41
N ILE A 7 4.33 31.69 23.00
CA ILE A 7 5.44 32.31 23.76
C ILE A 7 6.63 31.43 24.19
N PHE A 8 7.84 31.84 23.76
CA PHE A 8 8.93 32.24 24.68
C PHE A 8 9.85 33.24 23.99
N LEU A 9 9.69 34.50 24.37
CA LEU A 9 10.49 35.65 23.94
C LEU A 9 11.51 35.89 25.05
N VAL A 10 12.77 35.51 24.82
CA VAL A 10 13.86 35.70 25.79
C VAL A 10 14.54 37.03 25.51
N LEU A 11 14.21 38.01 26.35
CA LEU A 11 14.76 39.35 26.42
C LEU A 11 16.05 39.29 27.25
N VAL A 12 17.22 39.39 26.60
CA VAL A 12 18.50 39.53 27.31
C VAL A 12 18.86 41.00 27.38
N VAL A 13 18.56 41.59 28.53
CA VAL A 13 19.07 42.89 28.99
C VAL A 13 20.47 42.63 29.55
N PHE A 14 21.51 43.24 28.96
CA PHE A 14 22.82 43.30 29.60
C PHE A 14 23.22 44.74 29.89
N VAL A 15 23.55 44.90 31.16
CA VAL A 15 23.76 46.10 31.96
C VAL A 15 24.95 46.92 31.49
N PHE A 16 24.73 48.23 31.41
CA PHE A 16 25.72 49.28 31.27
C PHE A 16 26.70 49.29 32.47
N ALA A 17 28.00 49.22 32.20
CA ALA A 17 29.03 49.62 33.15
C ALA A 17 29.56 51.01 32.78
N ILE A 18 29.36 51.94 33.71
CA ILE A 18 29.80 53.34 33.68
C ILE A 18 31.27 53.39 34.14
N ILE A 19 32.14 54.06 33.40
CA ILE A 19 33.46 54.52 33.88
C ILE A 19 33.56 56.04 33.63
N PRO A 20 33.90 56.85 34.64
CA PRO A 20 34.01 58.31 34.53
C PRO A 20 35.39 58.80 34.04
N SER A 21 35.32 59.79 33.16
CA SER A 21 36.12 61.02 33.04
C SER A 21 37.62 61.04 33.39
N SER A 22 38.42 61.29 32.35
CA SER A 22 39.60 62.17 32.45
C SER A 22 39.55 63.25 31.38
N VAL A 23 39.44 64.50 31.85
CA VAL A 23 39.58 65.75 31.10
C VAL A 23 41.06 65.99 30.82
N LEU A 24 41.44 66.28 29.58
CA LEU A 24 42.59 67.15 29.30
C LEU A 24 42.47 67.77 27.90
N GLY A 25 42.62 69.09 27.85
CA GLY A 25 42.20 69.92 26.73
C GLY A 25 43.15 69.99 25.53
N ALA A 26 42.61 70.55 24.45
CA ALA A 26 43.34 71.25 23.41
C ALA A 26 42.33 72.10 22.61
N SER A 27 42.23 73.38 22.96
CA SER A 27 41.57 74.40 22.16
C SER A 27 42.52 74.81 21.03
N THR A 28 42.46 74.11 19.89
CA THR A 28 43.21 74.49 18.69
C THR A 28 42.33 74.33 17.44
N SER A 29 42.16 75.47 16.74
CA SER A 29 41.68 75.63 15.36
C SER A 29 40.34 74.96 14.96
N ASN A 30 39.25 75.69 15.23
CA ASN A 30 37.83 75.40 14.94
C ASN A 30 37.41 75.14 13.47
N THR A 31 38.35 74.82 12.58
CA THR A 31 38.05 74.47 11.17
C THR A 31 38.56 73.07 10.81
N SER A 32 39.49 72.49 11.58
CA SER A 32 40.09 71.16 11.28
C SER A 32 39.32 70.00 11.95
N ALA A 33 38.82 70.19 13.17
CA ALA A 33 38.10 69.15 13.93
C ALA A 33 36.70 68.83 13.38
N ASN A 34 35.99 69.83 12.84
CA ASN A 34 34.68 69.62 12.20
C ASN A 34 34.78 68.76 10.94
N THR A 35 35.85 68.93 10.16
CA THR A 35 36.14 68.11 8.96
C THR A 35 36.43 66.65 9.32
N ALA A 36 37.10 66.39 10.46
CA ALA A 36 37.38 65.02 10.92
C ALA A 36 36.12 64.27 11.36
N LEU A 37 35.16 64.96 12.01
CA LEU A 37 33.90 64.36 12.44
C LEU A 37 32.97 64.06 11.26
N GLN A 38 32.90 64.96 10.27
CA GLN A 38 32.16 64.75 9.02
C GLN A 38 32.69 63.52 8.26
N ASN A 39 34.02 63.40 8.11
CA ASN A 39 34.64 62.23 7.48
C ASN A 39 34.35 60.91 8.22
N LEU A 40 34.18 60.93 9.55
CA LEU A 40 33.85 59.73 10.32
C LEU A 40 32.38 59.32 10.12
N GLN A 41 31.46 60.28 10.11
CA GLN A 41 30.04 60.05 9.86
C GLN A 41 29.83 59.45 8.46
N ASP A 42 30.46 60.02 7.44
CA ASP A 42 30.42 59.50 6.06
C ASP A 42 30.93 58.06 5.96
N ARG A 43 32.01 57.72 6.67
CA ARG A 43 32.51 56.34 6.71
C ARG A 43 31.54 55.38 7.39
N ILE A 44 30.88 55.81 8.47
CA ILE A 44 29.87 54.99 9.16
C ILE A 44 28.67 54.72 8.25
N GLU A 45 28.21 55.72 7.51
CA GLU A 45 27.12 55.56 6.54
C GLU A 45 27.50 54.63 5.39
N GLN A 46 28.67 54.83 4.78
CA GLN A 46 29.20 53.91 3.76
C GLN A 46 29.33 52.46 4.28
N HIS A 47 29.75 52.28 5.54
CA HIS A 47 29.82 50.95 6.15
C HIS A 47 28.45 50.33 6.41
N LYS A 48 27.43 51.12 6.77
CA LYS A 48 26.05 50.65 6.92
C LYS A 48 25.48 50.21 5.58
N GLU A 49 25.58 51.03 4.55
CA GLU A 49 25.13 50.71 3.19
C GLU A 49 25.80 49.44 2.66
N LYS A 50 27.13 49.35 2.80
CA LYS A 50 27.88 48.15 2.41
C LYS A 50 27.44 46.91 3.17
N ARG A 51 27.12 47.03 4.47
CA ARG A 51 26.63 45.90 5.27
C ARG A 51 25.23 45.47 4.85
N GLU A 52 24.34 46.41 4.55
CA GLU A 52 23.01 46.13 4.02
C GLU A 52 23.08 45.47 2.64
N GLU A 53 23.93 45.98 1.76
CA GLU A 53 24.22 45.38 0.45
C GLU A 53 24.74 43.95 0.59
N LEU A 54 25.69 43.71 1.50
CA LEU A 54 26.21 42.36 1.79
C LEU A 54 25.13 41.43 2.36
N MET A 55 24.26 41.93 3.25
CA MET A 55 23.14 41.15 3.78
C MET A 55 22.12 40.81 2.70
N MET A 56 21.79 41.74 1.81
CA MET A 56 20.89 41.51 0.68
C MET A 56 21.47 40.48 -0.29
N LYS A 57 22.75 40.63 -0.67
CA LYS A 57 23.47 39.64 -1.49
C LYS A 57 23.54 38.27 -0.84
N ALA A 58 23.72 38.20 0.49
CA ALA A 58 23.71 36.94 1.23
C ALA A 58 22.33 36.28 1.22
N LYS A 59 21.25 37.05 1.45
CA LYS A 59 19.86 36.55 1.39
C LYS A 59 19.50 36.05 0.01
N GLU A 60 19.88 36.77 -1.05
CA GLU A 60 19.65 36.37 -2.44
C GLU A 60 20.42 35.09 -2.78
N ARG A 61 21.70 34.98 -2.42
CA ARG A 61 22.47 33.75 -2.62
C ARG A 61 21.86 32.57 -1.86
N ALA A 62 21.37 32.81 -0.64
CA ALA A 62 20.70 31.80 0.16
C ALA A 62 19.38 31.33 -0.47
N SER A 63 18.55 32.24 -0.97
CA SER A 63 17.28 31.90 -1.63
C SER A 63 17.52 31.17 -2.96
N VAL A 64 18.46 31.62 -3.79
CA VAL A 64 18.84 30.96 -5.05
C VAL A 64 19.41 29.56 -4.78
N SER A 65 20.27 29.42 -3.77
CA SER A 65 20.81 28.11 -3.36
C SER A 65 19.70 27.18 -2.86
N ALA A 66 18.75 27.69 -2.05
CA ALA A 66 17.60 26.92 -1.59
C ALA A 66 16.72 26.45 -2.75
N GLN A 67 16.40 27.32 -3.70
CA GLN A 67 15.64 26.96 -4.91
C GLN A 67 16.36 25.89 -5.74
N ARG A 68 17.68 26.03 -5.95
CA ARG A 68 18.49 25.02 -6.66
C ARG A 68 18.49 23.67 -5.94
N ARG A 69 18.55 23.66 -4.61
CA ARG A 69 18.45 22.44 -3.80
C ARG A 69 17.09 21.77 -3.97
N LEU A 70 15.99 22.54 -3.91
CA LEU A 70 14.64 22.03 -4.13
C LEU A 70 14.46 21.45 -5.54
N ALA A 71 14.96 22.14 -6.58
CA ALA A 71 14.92 21.64 -7.95
C ALA A 71 15.66 20.31 -8.13
N LYS A 72 16.88 20.18 -7.55
CA LYS A 72 17.63 18.93 -7.57
C LYS A 72 16.91 17.80 -6.84
N LEU A 73 16.35 18.07 -5.66
CA LEU A 73 15.60 17.08 -4.89
C LEU A 73 14.39 16.57 -5.68
N ASN A 74 13.64 17.47 -6.33
CA ASN A 74 12.50 17.09 -7.17
C ASN A 74 12.93 16.25 -8.38
N GLN A 75 14.02 16.63 -9.05
CA GLN A 75 14.56 15.85 -10.17
C GLN A 75 15.02 14.45 -9.73
N THR A 76 15.70 14.33 -8.58
CA THR A 76 16.12 13.04 -8.03
C THR A 76 14.91 12.18 -7.65
N ARG A 77 13.89 12.77 -7.02
CA ARG A 77 12.63 12.07 -6.69
C ARG A 77 11.96 11.51 -7.94
N LEU A 78 11.81 12.33 -8.98
CA LEU A 78 11.23 11.90 -10.26
C LEU A 78 12.04 10.77 -10.88
N ARG A 79 13.37 10.89 -10.96
CA ARG A 79 14.24 9.85 -11.50
C ARG A 79 14.10 8.52 -10.75
N VAL A 80 14.07 8.57 -9.41
CA VAL A 80 13.90 7.36 -8.59
C VAL A 80 12.51 6.77 -8.77
N CYS A 81 11.48 7.60 -8.90
CA CYS A 81 10.13 7.13 -9.15
C CYS A 81 10.03 6.45 -10.51
N GLU A 82 10.52 7.07 -11.59
CA GLU A 82 10.50 6.49 -12.94
C GLU A 82 11.30 5.18 -13.01
N ALA A 83 12.45 5.11 -12.34
CA ALA A 83 13.21 3.86 -12.23
C ALA A 83 12.41 2.75 -11.54
N ARG A 84 11.53 3.09 -10.60
CA ARG A 84 10.66 2.14 -9.89
C ARG A 84 9.37 1.84 -10.62
N LYS A 85 8.87 2.76 -11.45
CA LYS A 85 7.62 2.63 -12.21
C LYS A 85 7.56 1.31 -12.98
N ASN A 86 8.60 0.99 -13.74
CA ASN A 86 8.66 -0.26 -14.49
C ASN A 86 8.55 -1.50 -13.59
N GLY A 87 9.22 -1.51 -12.44
CA GLY A 87 9.13 -2.61 -11.48
C GLY A 87 7.75 -2.72 -10.84
N ILE A 88 7.10 -1.59 -10.55
CA ILE A 88 5.73 -1.53 -10.03
C ILE A 88 4.76 -2.07 -11.08
N THR A 89 4.83 -1.59 -12.32
CA THR A 89 3.96 -2.02 -13.42
C THR A 89 4.13 -3.51 -13.71
N GLN A 90 5.36 -4.01 -13.79
CA GLN A 90 5.61 -5.45 -13.99
C GLN A 90 5.04 -6.29 -12.85
N ARG A 91 5.26 -5.87 -11.60
CA ARG A 91 4.70 -6.57 -10.44
C ARG A 91 3.18 -6.54 -10.44
N ALA A 92 2.57 -5.41 -10.79
CA ALA A 92 1.12 -5.27 -10.88
C ALA A 92 0.54 -6.20 -11.95
N THR A 93 1.08 -6.16 -13.17
CA THR A 93 0.67 -7.06 -14.26
C THR A 93 0.83 -8.53 -13.87
N PHE A 94 1.94 -8.90 -13.25
CA PHE A 94 2.16 -10.27 -12.79
C PHE A 94 1.12 -10.70 -11.75
N MET A 95 0.86 -9.85 -10.75
CA MET A 95 -0.11 -10.13 -9.70
C MET A 95 -1.53 -10.27 -10.26
N LEU A 96 -1.96 -9.36 -11.13
CA LEU A 96 -3.27 -9.43 -11.78
C LEU A 96 -3.41 -10.67 -12.66
N THR A 97 -2.37 -10.99 -13.44
CA THR A 97 -2.34 -12.21 -14.27
C THR A 97 -2.39 -13.46 -13.41
N HIS A 98 -1.64 -13.51 -12.32
CA HIS A 98 -1.59 -14.65 -11.43
C HIS A 98 -2.91 -14.84 -10.66
N GLY A 99 -3.49 -13.76 -10.13
CA GLY A 99 -4.81 -13.77 -9.48
C GLY A 99 -5.91 -14.25 -10.43
N GLY A 100 -5.92 -13.77 -11.68
CA GLY A 100 -6.84 -14.25 -12.71
C GLY A 100 -6.68 -15.73 -13.03
N LYS A 101 -5.43 -16.22 -13.11
CA LYS A 101 -5.15 -17.67 -13.33
C LYS A 101 -5.65 -18.54 -12.17
N ILE A 102 -5.47 -18.10 -10.92
CA ILE A 102 -5.98 -18.82 -9.74
C ILE A 102 -7.50 -18.94 -9.80
N ASN A 103 -8.20 -17.83 -10.05
CA ASN A 103 -9.66 -17.81 -10.20
C ASN A 103 -10.15 -18.79 -11.28
N THR A 104 -9.53 -18.77 -12.47
CA THR A 104 -9.85 -19.71 -13.56
C THR A 104 -9.59 -21.16 -13.16
N GLY A 105 -8.54 -21.44 -12.38
CA GLY A 105 -8.26 -22.78 -11.86
C GLY A 105 -9.37 -23.28 -10.95
N HIS A 106 -9.85 -22.44 -10.03
CA HIS A 106 -10.97 -22.77 -9.15
C HIS A 106 -12.27 -23.02 -9.92
N MET A 107 -12.57 -22.21 -10.94
CA MET A 107 -13.73 -22.43 -11.80
C MET A 107 -13.73 -23.79 -12.48
N LYS A 108 -12.58 -24.22 -13.03
CA LYS A 108 -12.45 -25.54 -13.67
C LYS A 108 -12.65 -26.71 -12.70
N ILE A 109 -12.20 -26.56 -11.45
CA ILE A 109 -12.42 -27.58 -10.42
C ILE A 109 -13.91 -27.65 -10.06
N GLN A 110 -14.53 -26.50 -9.81
CA GLN A 110 -15.96 -26.40 -9.53
C GLN A 110 -16.77 -27.07 -10.65
N GLU A 111 -16.51 -26.73 -11.91
CA GLU A 111 -17.20 -27.30 -13.07
C GLU A 111 -17.09 -28.82 -13.13
N ARG A 112 -15.87 -29.38 -13.02
CA ARG A 112 -15.68 -30.84 -13.06
C ARG A 112 -16.36 -31.59 -11.92
N VAL A 113 -16.32 -31.04 -10.71
CA VAL A 113 -16.97 -31.66 -9.54
C VAL A 113 -18.49 -31.56 -9.67
N ASN A 114 -18.98 -30.45 -10.21
CA ASN A 114 -20.39 -30.24 -10.48
C ASN A 114 -20.90 -31.21 -11.55
N GLU A 115 -20.17 -31.39 -12.65
CA GLU A 115 -20.46 -32.41 -13.67
C GLU A 115 -20.48 -33.80 -13.07
N TYR A 116 -19.48 -34.16 -12.26
CA TYR A 116 -19.43 -35.47 -11.61
C TYR A 116 -20.64 -35.72 -10.71
N TYR A 117 -21.00 -34.74 -9.88
CA TYR A 117 -22.16 -34.82 -9.00
C TYR A 117 -23.46 -35.03 -9.79
N ASN A 118 -23.71 -34.19 -10.80
CA ASN A 118 -24.98 -34.22 -11.56
C ASN A 118 -25.10 -35.44 -12.49
N ASN A 119 -23.98 -35.93 -13.03
CA ASN A 119 -24.00 -37.01 -14.04
C ASN A 119 -23.82 -38.41 -13.45
N HIS A 120 -23.28 -38.54 -12.24
CA HIS A 120 -23.01 -39.85 -11.63
C HIS A 120 -23.75 -40.06 -10.31
N LEU A 121 -23.69 -39.11 -9.38
CA LEU A 121 -24.28 -39.31 -8.04
C LEU A 121 -25.79 -39.13 -8.05
N VAL A 122 -26.29 -38.04 -8.65
CA VAL A 122 -27.73 -37.75 -8.68
C VAL A 122 -28.54 -38.86 -9.39
N PRO A 123 -28.13 -39.39 -10.56
CA PRO A 123 -28.85 -40.48 -11.22
C PRO A 123 -28.87 -41.79 -10.41
N GLU A 124 -27.85 -42.02 -9.58
CA GLU A 124 -27.78 -43.15 -8.65
C GLU A 124 -28.60 -42.93 -7.36
N GLY A 125 -29.26 -41.78 -7.23
CA GLY A 125 -30.11 -41.43 -6.08
C GLY A 125 -29.37 -40.77 -4.92
N TYR A 126 -28.07 -40.53 -5.05
CA TYR A 126 -27.26 -39.85 -4.02
C TYR A 126 -27.35 -38.34 -4.19
N VAL A 127 -28.06 -37.68 -3.28
CA VAL A 127 -28.29 -36.23 -3.31
C VAL A 127 -27.66 -35.57 -2.09
N LEU A 128 -26.98 -34.45 -2.32
CA LEU A 128 -26.38 -33.65 -1.25
C LEU A 128 -27.40 -32.63 -0.71
N PRO A 129 -27.82 -32.71 0.57
CA PRO A 129 -28.91 -31.87 1.10
C PRO A 129 -28.62 -30.35 1.05
N ASN A 130 -27.36 -29.96 1.24
CA ASN A 130 -26.90 -28.57 1.23
C ASN A 130 -26.22 -28.18 -0.09
N TYR A 131 -26.53 -28.87 -1.19
CA TYR A 131 -25.92 -28.60 -2.50
C TYR A 131 -26.09 -27.16 -2.94
N GLN A 132 -27.33 -26.62 -2.88
CA GLN A 132 -27.61 -25.27 -3.36
C GLN A 132 -26.85 -24.21 -2.55
N GLU A 133 -26.79 -24.36 -1.23
CA GLU A 133 -26.02 -23.47 -0.34
C GLU A 133 -24.53 -23.45 -0.73
N LEU A 134 -23.93 -24.61 -1.01
CA LEU A 134 -22.53 -24.70 -1.44
C LEU A 134 -22.30 -24.04 -2.81
N ILE A 135 -23.24 -24.16 -3.74
CA ILE A 135 -23.18 -23.48 -5.05
C ILE A 135 -23.28 -21.96 -4.87
N ASP A 136 -24.21 -21.49 -4.04
CA ASP A 136 -24.43 -20.07 -3.77
C ASP A 136 -23.21 -19.44 -3.08
N ASP A 137 -22.63 -20.13 -2.09
CA ASP A 137 -21.39 -19.71 -1.41
C ASP A 137 -20.21 -19.57 -2.40
N MET A 138 -20.05 -20.53 -3.31
CA MET A 138 -19.03 -20.44 -4.36
C MET A 138 -19.31 -19.28 -5.33
N ALA A 139 -20.57 -19.06 -5.71
CA ALA A 139 -20.96 -17.97 -6.60
C ALA A 139 -20.69 -16.60 -5.96
N ALA A 140 -21.04 -16.42 -4.69
CA ALA A 140 -20.77 -15.21 -3.92
C ALA A 140 -19.26 -14.96 -3.78
N ALA A 141 -18.49 -15.99 -3.43
CA ALA A 141 -17.04 -15.87 -3.29
C ALA A 141 -16.35 -15.55 -4.63
N LYS A 142 -16.81 -16.15 -5.73
CA LYS A 142 -16.35 -15.84 -7.09
C LYS A 142 -16.67 -14.40 -7.48
N ALA A 143 -17.89 -13.93 -7.21
CA ALA A 143 -18.28 -12.56 -7.49
C ALA A 143 -17.37 -11.56 -6.76
N ASN A 144 -17.08 -11.82 -5.47
CA ASN A 144 -16.15 -11.01 -4.69
C ASN A 144 -14.74 -10.98 -5.30
N VAL A 145 -14.21 -12.13 -5.75
CA VAL A 145 -12.91 -12.17 -6.46
C VAL A 145 -12.91 -11.28 -7.71
N LEU A 146 -13.99 -11.32 -8.50
CA LEU A 146 -14.09 -10.49 -9.71
C LEU A 146 -14.15 -9.00 -9.37
N THR A 147 -14.95 -8.60 -8.39
CA THR A 147 -15.04 -7.22 -7.92
C THR A 147 -13.68 -6.69 -7.48
N VAL A 148 -12.98 -7.40 -6.59
CA VAL A 148 -11.69 -6.96 -6.08
C VAL A 148 -10.59 -7.01 -7.14
N LEU A 149 -10.67 -7.95 -8.08
CA LEU A 149 -9.76 -8.00 -9.23
C LEU A 149 -9.90 -6.76 -10.11
N ASP A 150 -11.13 -6.28 -10.33
CA ASP A 150 -11.37 -5.08 -11.13
C ASP A 150 -10.92 -3.80 -10.41
N LEU A 151 -11.12 -3.70 -9.10
CA LEU A 151 -10.54 -2.63 -8.27
C LEU A 151 -9.00 -2.60 -8.36
N ALA A 152 -8.36 -3.77 -8.22
CA ALA A 152 -6.91 -3.89 -8.32
C ALA A 152 -6.38 -3.53 -9.73
N LYS A 153 -7.14 -3.80 -10.80
CA LYS A 153 -6.79 -3.36 -12.15
C LYS A 153 -6.84 -1.84 -12.25
N GLU A 154 -7.89 -1.21 -11.73
CA GLU A 154 -8.08 0.24 -11.79
C GLU A 154 -6.97 0.99 -11.05
N SER A 155 -6.61 0.55 -9.84
CA SER A 155 -5.53 1.15 -9.06
C SER A 155 -4.15 0.87 -9.64
N GLY A 156 -3.95 -0.30 -10.25
CA GLY A 156 -2.69 -0.72 -10.87
C GLY A 156 -2.39 -0.07 -12.23
N ALA A 157 -3.41 0.27 -13.02
CA ALA A 157 -3.25 0.78 -14.38
C ALA A 157 -2.71 2.22 -14.44
N ASN A 158 -2.91 3.00 -13.38
CA ASN A 158 -2.75 4.46 -13.40
C ASN A 158 -1.62 4.99 -12.51
N PHE A 159 -0.57 4.18 -12.26
CA PHE A 159 0.59 4.64 -11.51
C PHE A 159 1.40 5.65 -12.34
N ASP A 160 1.44 6.89 -11.84
CA ASP A 160 2.17 8.00 -12.44
C ASP A 160 3.03 8.70 -11.40
N CYS A 161 4.29 8.92 -11.75
CA CYS A 161 5.28 9.61 -10.93
C CYS A 161 5.09 11.13 -10.91
N SER A 162 4.32 11.67 -11.86
CA SER A 162 4.02 13.10 -11.96
C SER A 162 2.72 13.51 -11.26
N GLY A 163 1.96 12.54 -10.72
CA GLY A 163 0.72 12.82 -9.99
C GLY A 163 0.98 13.43 -8.61
N ASP A 164 -0.08 13.99 -8.01
CA ASP A 164 0.02 14.66 -6.70
C ASP A 164 0.40 13.71 -5.56
N ASP A 165 -0.05 12.45 -5.62
CA ASP A 165 0.26 11.43 -4.61
C ASP A 165 0.56 10.03 -5.21
N PRO A 166 1.76 9.83 -5.79
CA PRO A 166 2.17 8.53 -6.31
C PRO A 166 2.29 7.47 -5.20
N LYS A 167 2.63 7.89 -3.98
CA LYS A 167 2.78 6.96 -2.86
C LYS A 167 1.42 6.43 -2.42
N GLY A 168 0.42 7.28 -2.25
CA GLY A 168 -0.95 6.89 -1.92
C GLY A 168 -1.54 5.95 -2.96
N LYS A 169 -1.36 6.22 -4.26
CA LYS A 169 -1.78 5.30 -5.33
C LYS A 169 -1.14 3.92 -5.22
N LEU A 170 0.16 3.87 -4.92
CA LEU A 170 0.87 2.60 -4.73
C LEU A 170 0.38 1.85 -3.48
N ASP A 171 0.11 2.57 -2.40
CA ASP A 171 -0.38 1.96 -1.15
C ASP A 171 -1.82 1.44 -1.33
N ALA A 172 -2.68 2.16 -2.05
CA ALA A 172 -4.01 1.68 -2.46
C ALA A 172 -3.92 0.38 -3.27
N PHE A 173 -3.08 0.35 -4.31
CA PHE A 173 -2.87 -0.89 -5.09
C PHE A 173 -2.40 -2.07 -4.24
N LYS A 174 -1.58 -1.84 -3.21
CA LYS A 174 -1.15 -2.92 -2.29
C LYS A 174 -2.29 -3.43 -1.43
N GLU A 175 -3.17 -2.55 -0.95
CA GLU A 175 -4.35 -2.96 -0.18
C GLU A 175 -5.31 -3.75 -1.06
N ASP A 176 -5.63 -3.28 -2.27
CA ASP A 176 -6.47 -4.00 -3.23
C ASP A 176 -5.90 -5.40 -3.53
N MET A 177 -4.57 -5.52 -3.65
CA MET A 177 -3.93 -6.81 -3.84
C MET A 177 -4.02 -7.75 -2.63
N LYS A 178 -3.97 -7.23 -1.40
CA LYS A 178 -4.20 -8.04 -0.20
C LYS A 178 -5.64 -8.54 -0.16
N GLU A 179 -6.59 -7.67 -0.48
CA GLU A 179 -8.00 -8.03 -0.58
C GLU A 179 -8.21 -9.09 -1.66
N LEU A 180 -7.56 -8.97 -2.83
CA LEU A 180 -7.65 -9.97 -3.89
C LEU A 180 -7.12 -11.34 -3.43
N ILE A 181 -6.01 -11.35 -2.69
CA ILE A 181 -5.46 -12.58 -2.09
C ILE A 181 -6.45 -13.18 -1.09
N ALA A 182 -7.06 -12.36 -0.24
CA ALA A 182 -8.06 -12.81 0.73
C ALA A 182 -9.31 -13.37 0.04
N ALA A 183 -9.82 -12.69 -0.99
CA ALA A 183 -10.95 -13.14 -1.79
C ALA A 183 -10.66 -14.48 -2.49
N ASN A 184 -9.47 -14.64 -3.08
CA ASN A 184 -9.09 -15.92 -3.70
C ASN A 184 -8.99 -17.05 -2.66
N LYS A 185 -8.51 -16.78 -1.45
CA LYS A 185 -8.50 -17.77 -0.36
C LYS A 185 -9.91 -18.17 0.06
N ALA A 186 -10.83 -17.22 0.18
CA ALA A 186 -12.23 -17.48 0.49
C ALA A 186 -12.87 -18.34 -0.61
N TYR A 187 -12.68 -17.99 -1.89
CA TYR A 187 -13.21 -18.80 -3.00
C TYR A 187 -12.62 -20.21 -3.04
N ARG A 188 -11.29 -20.34 -2.83
CA ARG A 188 -10.65 -21.65 -2.68
C ARG A 188 -11.29 -22.48 -1.57
N GLN A 189 -11.58 -21.87 -0.43
CA GLN A 189 -12.19 -22.56 0.71
C GLN A 189 -13.61 -23.03 0.37
N SER A 190 -14.44 -22.20 -0.26
CA SER A 190 -15.78 -22.59 -0.70
C SER A 190 -15.72 -23.77 -1.70
N VAL A 191 -14.82 -23.70 -2.68
CA VAL A 191 -14.61 -24.81 -3.64
C VAL A 191 -14.14 -26.08 -2.93
N HIS A 192 -13.23 -25.97 -1.97
CA HIS A 192 -12.77 -27.11 -1.18
C HIS A 192 -13.90 -27.75 -0.35
N ASN A 193 -14.76 -26.94 0.27
CA ASN A 193 -15.91 -27.43 1.02
C ASN A 193 -16.87 -28.21 0.12
N PHE A 194 -17.17 -27.67 -1.07
CA PHE A 194 -17.98 -28.35 -2.08
C PHE A 194 -17.35 -29.67 -2.53
N VAL A 195 -16.07 -29.67 -2.91
CA VAL A 195 -15.33 -30.88 -3.30
C VAL A 195 -15.37 -31.94 -2.21
N LYS A 196 -15.16 -31.54 -0.95
CA LYS A 196 -15.17 -32.47 0.18
C LYS A 196 -16.56 -33.09 0.38
N ALA A 197 -17.63 -32.29 0.32
CA ALA A 197 -18.99 -32.78 0.47
C ALA A 197 -19.36 -33.80 -0.62
N VAL A 198 -19.03 -33.49 -1.89
CA VAL A 198 -19.24 -34.41 -3.01
C VAL A 198 -18.40 -35.68 -2.87
N LEU A 199 -17.15 -35.58 -2.40
CA LEU A 199 -16.28 -36.73 -2.20
C LEU A 199 -16.78 -37.67 -1.10
N GLU A 200 -17.25 -37.14 0.03
CA GLU A 200 -17.82 -37.97 1.10
C GLU A 200 -19.10 -38.67 0.63
N LEU A 201 -19.97 -37.97 -0.11
CA LEU A 201 -21.15 -38.57 -0.73
C LEU A 201 -20.77 -39.69 -1.71
N ALA A 202 -19.76 -39.47 -2.56
CA ALA A 202 -19.27 -40.48 -3.49
C ALA A 202 -18.67 -41.71 -2.79
N ARG A 203 -18.08 -41.54 -1.59
CA ARG A 203 -17.60 -42.67 -0.78
C ARG A 203 -18.74 -43.49 -0.21
N GLN A 204 -19.80 -42.83 0.27
CA GLN A 204 -21.01 -43.51 0.73
C GLN A 204 -21.62 -44.35 -0.39
N ALA A 205 -21.77 -43.76 -1.59
CA ALA A 205 -22.29 -44.46 -2.76
C ALA A 205 -21.51 -45.74 -3.10
N LYS A 206 -20.18 -45.69 -3.00
CA LYS A 206 -19.33 -46.88 -3.22
C LYS A 206 -19.45 -47.93 -2.12
N ALA A 207 -19.60 -47.51 -0.87
CA ALA A 207 -19.75 -48.43 0.26
C ALA A 207 -21.06 -49.22 0.13
N ASP A 208 -22.16 -48.54 -0.21
CA ASP A 208 -23.48 -49.14 -0.40
C ASP A 208 -23.48 -50.14 -1.56
N GLN A 209 -22.79 -49.85 -2.67
CA GLN A 209 -22.61 -50.78 -3.79
C GLN A 209 -21.77 -52.03 -3.46
N SER A 210 -20.86 -51.94 -2.47
CA SER A 210 -19.99 -53.05 -2.08
C SER A 210 -20.57 -53.96 -0.99
N GLY A 211 -21.59 -53.49 -0.25
CA GLY A 211 -22.25 -54.24 0.81
C GLY A 211 -23.24 -55.31 0.33
N ASP A 212 -23.59 -55.32 -0.97
CA ASP A 212 -24.64 -56.17 -1.55
C ASP A 212 -24.14 -57.48 -2.17
N GLN A 213 -22.85 -57.84 -1.99
CA GLN A 213 -22.25 -59.05 -2.58
C GLN A 213 -21.92 -60.16 -1.57
N GLY A 214 -22.60 -60.24 -0.43
CA GLY A 214 -22.17 -61.07 0.72
C GLY A 214 -23.22 -61.92 1.44
N GLU A 215 -24.35 -62.28 0.82
CA GLU A 215 -25.36 -63.14 1.48
C GLU A 215 -25.94 -64.21 0.53
N ASP A 216 -25.07 -65.13 0.05
CA ASP A 216 -25.44 -66.41 -0.56
C ASP A 216 -24.56 -67.53 0.04
N ASP A 217 -24.81 -67.89 1.30
CA ASP A 217 -24.39 -69.20 1.86
C ASP A 217 -25.66 -69.94 2.30
N GLN A 218 -26.35 -70.53 1.32
CA GLN A 218 -27.41 -71.50 1.59
C GLN A 218 -26.91 -72.91 1.28
N THR A 219 -26.30 -73.46 2.33
CA THR A 219 -26.19 -74.87 2.71
C THR A 219 -27.13 -75.81 1.94
N THR A 220 -26.60 -76.54 0.96
CA THR A 220 -27.21 -77.78 0.47
C THR A 220 -26.73 -78.93 1.36
N THR A 221 -27.50 -79.25 2.38
CA THR A 221 -27.35 -80.51 3.12
C THR A 221 -27.68 -81.69 2.22
N ASP A 222 -26.64 -82.50 2.03
CA ASP A 222 -26.54 -83.81 1.38
C ASP A 222 -27.65 -84.77 1.86
N GLU A 223 -28.47 -85.25 0.92
CA GLU A 223 -29.44 -86.33 1.17
C GLU A 223 -28.71 -87.68 1.15
N GLY A 224 -28.81 -88.39 2.27
CA GLY A 224 -28.26 -89.73 2.43
C GLY A 224 -28.81 -90.74 1.43
N GLY A 225 -27.91 -91.50 0.82
CA GLY A 225 -28.20 -92.67 0.02
C GLY A 225 -27.33 -93.85 0.43
N VAL A 226 -27.76 -94.60 1.45
CA VAL A 226 -27.29 -95.97 1.74
C VAL A 226 -28.51 -96.86 1.86
N GLN A 227 -28.75 -97.66 0.82
CA GLN A 227 -29.11 -99.09 0.89
C GLN A 227 -29.22 -99.67 -0.52
#